data_AF-A0A8B7RED3-F1
#
_entry.id   AF-A0A8B7RED3-F1
#
_cell.length_a   1.000
_cell.length_b   1.000
_cell.length_c   1.000
_cell.angle_alpha   90.00
_cell.angle_beta   90.00
_cell.angle_gamma   90.00
#
_symmetry.space_group_name_H-M   'P 1'
#
loop_
_entity.id
_entity.type
_entity.pdbx_description
1 polymer ?
#
loop_
_entity_poly.entity_id
_entity_poly.type
_entity_poly.pdbx_seq_one_letter_code
_entity_poly.pdbx_strand_id
1 'polypeptide(L)'
;MAELLLGESKLEQYLKEQPLRQGASPRGPRPQLTEVRKHLTATLDRGNLKSEFLQESNLMMAKLNYVEGDYKEALNIYARVGLDDLPLTAVPPYRLRMIAEAYATKGLCLEKLPISSSTSNLHVDREQDVITCYEKAGDIALLYLQEIERELDKRSWEI
;
A
#
# COMPACT_ATOMS: atom_id res chain seq x y z
N MET A 1 -12.96 -12.87 1.48
CA MET A 1 -13.10 -11.86 2.54
C MET A 1 -12.38 -12.23 3.82
N ALA A 2 -12.68 -13.38 4.46
CA ALA A 2 -11.96 -13.80 5.67
C ALA A 2 -10.43 -13.89 5.47
N GLU A 3 -9.99 -14.47 4.36
CA GLU A 3 -8.56 -14.57 3.99
C GLU A 3 -7.90 -13.19 3.81
N LEU A 4 -8.59 -12.24 3.17
CA LEU A 4 -8.11 -10.86 3.00
C LEU A 4 -7.85 -10.20 4.35
N LEU A 5 -8.85 -10.23 5.23
CA LEU A 5 -8.77 -9.60 6.55
C LEU A 5 -7.69 -10.25 7.43
N LEU A 6 -7.51 -11.58 7.35
CA LEU A 6 -6.44 -12.29 8.03
C LEU A 6 -5.06 -11.89 7.49
N GLY A 7 -4.91 -11.80 6.17
CA GLY A 7 -3.68 -11.35 5.52
C GLY A 7 -3.31 -9.93 5.93
N GLU A 8 -4.25 -8.99 5.85
CA GLU A 8 -4.06 -7.60 6.28
C GLU A 8 -3.70 -7.51 7.77
N SER A 9 -4.49 -8.14 8.65
CA SER A 9 -4.28 -8.06 10.10
C SER A 9 -2.89 -8.56 10.49
N LYS A 10 -2.45 -9.70 9.92
CA LYS A 10 -1.13 -10.27 10.21
C LYS A 10 -0.01 -9.40 9.65
N LEU A 11 -0.18 -8.80 8.47
CA LEU A 11 0.82 -7.90 7.90
C LEU A 11 0.97 -6.64 8.75
N GLU A 12 -0.14 -6.00 9.10
CA GLU A 12 -0.12 -4.77 9.91
C GLU A 12 0.41 -5.05 11.33
N GLN A 13 0.06 -6.18 11.93
CA GLN A 13 0.64 -6.60 13.20
C GLN A 13 2.16 -6.79 13.11
N TYR A 14 2.64 -7.47 12.06
CA TYR A 14 4.06 -7.64 11.83
C TYR A 14 4.79 -6.31 11.66
N LEU A 15 4.21 -5.36 10.92
CA LEU A 15 4.78 -4.03 10.71
C LEU A 15 4.78 -3.20 12.00
N LYS A 16 3.79 -3.38 12.88
CA LYS A 16 3.74 -2.74 14.20
C LYS A 16 4.84 -3.27 15.13
N GLU A 17 5.01 -4.59 15.18
CA GLU A 17 6.05 -5.25 16.01
C GLU A 17 7.46 -5.03 15.46
N GLN A 18 7.56 -4.83 14.15
CA GLN A 18 8.82 -4.63 13.45
C GLN A 18 8.68 -3.43 12.51
N PRO A 19 8.77 -2.18 13.01
CA PRO A 19 8.63 -0.98 12.20
C PRO A 19 9.67 -0.93 11.06
N LEU A 20 9.23 -0.49 9.88
CA LEU A 20 10.13 -0.27 8.74
C LEU A 20 10.99 0.96 9.05
N ARG A 21 12.31 0.75 9.18
CA ARG A 21 13.25 1.86 9.34
C ARG A 21 13.73 2.33 7.98
N GLN A 22 13.84 3.64 7.81
CA GLN A 22 14.40 4.24 6.61
C GLN A 22 15.82 3.69 6.37
N GLY A 23 16.10 3.24 5.16
CA GLY A 23 17.39 2.64 4.81
C GLY A 23 17.62 1.19 5.28
N ALA A 24 16.64 0.53 5.92
CA ALA A 24 16.77 -0.89 6.27
C ALA A 24 16.81 -1.79 5.03
N SER A 25 17.63 -2.85 5.09
CA SER A 25 17.69 -3.87 4.03
C SER A 25 16.36 -4.63 3.88
N PRO A 26 16.06 -5.16 2.67
CA PRO A 26 14.96 -6.08 2.46
C PRO A 26 14.89 -7.15 3.53
N ARG A 27 13.70 -7.39 4.07
CA ARG A 27 13.53 -8.44 5.05
C ARG A 27 13.45 -9.76 4.30
N GLY A 28 14.46 -10.60 4.46
CA GLY A 28 14.45 -11.97 3.92
C GLY A 28 13.22 -12.76 4.38
N PRO A 29 12.98 -13.95 3.79
CA PRO A 29 11.77 -14.72 4.01
C PRO A 29 11.55 -14.96 5.51
N ARG A 30 10.46 -14.41 6.06
CA ARG A 30 10.06 -14.60 7.44
C ARG A 30 8.81 -15.47 7.48
N PRO A 31 8.72 -16.46 8.40
CA PRO A 31 7.55 -17.33 8.50
C PRO A 31 6.22 -16.59 8.57
N GLN A 32 6.17 -15.45 9.27
CA GLN A 32 4.98 -14.60 9.37
C GLN A 32 4.55 -14.03 8.01
N LEU A 33 5.50 -13.60 7.18
CA LEU A 33 5.23 -13.02 5.86
C LEU A 33 4.82 -14.10 4.85
N THR A 34 5.39 -15.31 4.96
CA THR A 34 4.94 -16.47 4.17
C THR A 34 3.46 -16.79 4.44
N GLU A 35 3.01 -16.67 5.69
CA GLU A 35 1.61 -16.90 6.03
C GLU A 35 0.68 -15.80 5.49
N VAL A 36 1.10 -14.53 5.60
CA VAL A 36 0.40 -13.39 4.95
C VAL A 36 0.25 -13.65 3.45
N ARG A 37 1.35 -14.02 2.77
CA ARG A 37 1.34 -14.32 1.34
C ARG A 37 0.33 -15.40 1.00
N LYS A 38 0.30 -16.50 1.76
CA LYS A 38 -0.65 -17.60 1.57
C LYS A 38 -2.11 -17.11 1.62
N HIS A 39 -2.46 -16.30 2.62
CA HIS A 39 -3.82 -15.75 2.76
C HIS A 39 -4.19 -14.81 1.60
N LEU A 40 -3.27 -13.92 1.19
CA LEU A 40 -3.53 -12.99 0.10
C LEU A 40 -3.60 -13.69 -1.27
N THR A 41 -2.73 -14.67 -1.54
CA THR A 41 -2.80 -15.48 -2.77
C THR A 41 -4.09 -16.29 -2.81
N ALA A 42 -4.47 -16.95 -1.71
CA ALA A 42 -5.75 -17.67 -1.64
C ALA A 42 -6.97 -16.75 -1.86
N THR A 43 -6.85 -15.46 -1.51
CA THR A 43 -7.88 -14.46 -1.78
C THR A 43 -7.96 -14.13 -3.27
N LEU A 44 -6.82 -13.85 -3.90
CA LEU A 44 -6.73 -13.48 -5.30
C LEU A 44 -7.11 -14.63 -6.25
N ASP A 45 -6.71 -15.87 -5.93
CA ASP A 45 -6.94 -17.06 -6.77
C ASP A 45 -8.41 -17.48 -6.81
N ARG A 46 -9.19 -17.21 -5.76
CA ARG A 46 -10.60 -17.60 -5.69
C ARG A 46 -11.47 -16.84 -6.70
N GLY A 47 -11.02 -15.69 -7.20
CA GLY A 47 -11.66 -14.94 -8.30
C GLY A 47 -13.09 -14.44 -8.06
N ASN A 48 -13.71 -14.75 -6.92
CA ASN A 48 -15.13 -14.50 -6.62
C ASN A 48 -15.36 -13.29 -5.70
N LEU A 49 -14.42 -12.35 -5.67
CA LEU A 49 -14.48 -11.14 -4.87
C LEU A 49 -15.08 -9.98 -5.68
N LYS A 50 -15.80 -9.08 -5.00
CA LYS A 50 -16.15 -7.78 -5.59
C LYS A 50 -14.86 -7.06 -6.01
N SER A 51 -14.94 -6.27 -7.07
CA SER A 51 -13.81 -5.51 -7.62
C SER A 51 -13.08 -4.69 -6.55
N GLU A 52 -13.82 -4.12 -5.62
CA GLU A 52 -13.31 -3.34 -4.50
C GLU A 52 -12.31 -4.14 -3.65
N PHE A 53 -12.72 -5.34 -3.23
CA PHE A 53 -11.89 -6.23 -2.41
C PHE A 53 -10.76 -6.87 -3.20
N LEU A 54 -10.92 -7.04 -4.51
CA LEU A 54 -9.83 -7.45 -5.39
C LEU A 54 -8.75 -6.37 -5.45
N GLN A 55 -9.13 -5.09 -5.57
CA GLN A 55 -8.19 -3.97 -5.50
C GLN A 55 -7.49 -3.93 -4.14
N GLU A 56 -8.22 -4.02 -3.03
CA GLU A 56 -7.62 -4.06 -1.67
C GLU A 56 -6.62 -5.20 -1.51
N SER A 57 -6.97 -6.40 -2.00
CA SER A 57 -6.09 -7.57 -1.95
C SER A 57 -4.80 -7.34 -2.73
N ASN A 58 -4.88 -6.70 -3.90
CA ASN A 58 -3.72 -6.33 -4.70
C ASN A 58 -2.87 -5.27 -4.00
N LEU A 59 -3.46 -4.22 -3.41
CA LEU A 59 -2.72 -3.21 -2.66
C LEU A 59 -1.97 -3.82 -1.46
N MET A 60 -2.61 -4.75 -0.75
CA MET A 60 -1.98 -5.47 0.36
C MET A 60 -0.84 -6.38 -0.11
N MET A 61 -1.02 -7.06 -1.26
CA MET A 61 0.03 -7.86 -1.89
C MET A 61 1.22 -7.00 -2.34
N ALA A 62 0.97 -5.80 -2.87
CA ALA A 62 2.02 -4.87 -3.25
C ALA A 62 2.81 -4.37 -2.03
N LYS A 63 2.13 -4.05 -0.92
CA LYS A 63 2.77 -3.71 0.36
C LYS A 63 3.63 -4.87 0.86
N LEU A 64 3.14 -6.11 0.82
CA LEU A 64 3.92 -7.30 1.17
C LEU A 64 5.18 -7.44 0.31
N ASN A 65 5.05 -7.30 -1.01
CA ASN A 65 6.20 -7.36 -1.93
C ASN A 65 7.25 -6.30 -1.61
N TYR A 66 6.85 -5.07 -1.27
CA TYR A 66 7.78 -4.05 -0.80
C TYR A 66 8.53 -4.47 0.47
N VAL A 67 7.82 -5.04 1.46
CA VAL A 67 8.42 -5.51 2.73
C VAL A 67 9.43 -6.63 2.49
N GLU A 68 9.13 -7.54 1.57
CA GLU A 68 10.02 -8.65 1.18
C GLU A 68 11.14 -8.23 0.22
N GLY A 69 11.09 -7.00 -0.31
CA GLY A 69 12.12 -6.42 -1.19
C GLY A 69 11.88 -6.60 -2.68
N ASP A 70 10.74 -7.17 -3.09
CA ASP A 70 10.36 -7.25 -4.50
C ASP A 70 9.67 -5.96 -4.97
N TYR A 71 10.48 -4.92 -5.12
CA TYR A 71 10.01 -3.58 -5.49
C TYR A 71 9.44 -3.54 -6.91
N LYS A 72 9.96 -4.37 -7.82
CA LYS A 72 9.47 -4.43 -9.21
C LYS A 72 8.06 -4.98 -9.25
N GLU A 73 7.80 -6.09 -8.54
CA GLU A 73 6.47 -6.66 -8.53
C GLU A 73 5.46 -5.77 -7.80
N ALA A 74 5.87 -5.10 -6.71
CA ALA A 74 5.02 -4.09 -6.07
C ALA A 74 4.58 -2.99 -7.07
N LEU A 75 5.52 -2.45 -7.87
CA LEU A 75 5.20 -1.44 -8.89
C LEU A 75 4.29 -1.97 -10.00
N ASN A 76 4.52 -3.20 -10.47
CA ASN A 76 3.65 -3.84 -11.47
C ASN A 76 2.21 -3.94 -10.96
N ILE A 77 2.03 -4.32 -9.69
CA ILE A 77 0.71 -4.40 -9.07
C ILE A 77 0.07 -3.01 -8.99
N TYR A 78 0.79 -1.98 -8.53
CA TYR A 78 0.23 -0.61 -8.47
C TYR A 78 -0.16 -0.08 -9.85
N ALA A 79 0.63 -0.37 -10.89
CA ALA A 79 0.28 -0.01 -12.26
C ALA A 79 -0.99 -0.72 -12.74
N ARG A 80 -1.14 -2.01 -12.42
CA ARG A 80 -2.34 -2.79 -12.77
C ARG A 80 -3.59 -2.35 -12.01
N VAL A 81 -3.45 -1.93 -10.76
CA VAL A 81 -4.56 -1.44 -9.94
C VAL A 81 -5.06 -0.07 -10.41
N GLY A 82 -4.17 0.78 -10.92
CA GLY A 82 -4.51 2.15 -11.35
C GLY A 82 -4.83 3.04 -10.14
N LEU A 83 -3.81 3.41 -9.36
CA LEU A 83 -4.01 4.20 -8.14
C LEU A 83 -4.74 5.54 -8.37
N ASP A 84 -4.56 6.13 -9.55
CA ASP A 84 -5.18 7.41 -9.93
C ASP A 84 -6.70 7.31 -10.15
N ASP A 85 -7.20 6.10 -10.42
CA ASP A 85 -8.62 5.83 -10.68
C ASP A 85 -9.38 5.43 -9.40
N LEU A 86 -8.69 5.31 -8.27
CA LEU A 86 -9.32 4.90 -7.01
C LEU A 86 -10.16 6.04 -6.41
N PRO A 87 -11.41 5.77 -6.00
CA PRO A 87 -12.28 6.80 -5.45
C PRO A 87 -11.78 7.29 -4.09
N LEU A 88 -11.77 8.61 -3.90
CA LEU A 88 -11.40 9.28 -2.65
C LEU A 88 -12.60 9.87 -1.89
N THR A 89 -13.78 9.87 -2.52
CA THR A 89 -15.02 10.43 -1.95
C THR A 89 -16.02 9.32 -1.70
N ALA A 90 -16.83 9.46 -0.64
CA ALA A 90 -17.83 8.45 -0.26
C ALA A 90 -17.24 7.05 -0.03
N VAL A 91 -15.98 6.99 0.39
CA VAL A 91 -15.29 5.75 0.80
C VAL A 91 -15.09 5.75 2.32
N PRO A 92 -15.07 4.57 2.95
CA PRO A 92 -14.77 4.50 4.38
C PRO A 92 -13.32 4.92 4.67
N PRO A 93 -13.01 5.53 5.84
CA PRO A 93 -11.68 6.10 6.10
C PRO A 93 -10.52 5.11 5.96
N TYR A 94 -10.71 3.83 6.29
CA TYR A 94 -9.65 2.82 6.12
C TYR A 94 -9.18 2.69 4.66
N ARG A 95 -10.05 2.97 3.68
CA ARG A 95 -9.68 2.97 2.26
C ARG A 95 -8.77 4.14 1.92
N LEU A 96 -9.01 5.31 2.48
CA LEU A 96 -8.13 6.48 2.31
C LEU A 96 -6.73 6.17 2.85
N ARG A 97 -6.64 5.59 4.05
CA ARG A 97 -5.36 5.11 4.63
C ARG A 97 -4.64 4.16 3.67
N MET A 98 -5.34 3.16 3.17
CA MET A 98 -4.77 2.15 2.26
C MET A 98 -4.23 2.77 0.97
N ILE A 99 -4.94 3.74 0.39
CA ILE A 99 -4.52 4.44 -0.84
C ILE A 99 -3.31 5.34 -0.56
N ALA A 100 -3.32 6.09 0.54
CA ALA A 100 -2.18 6.92 0.95
C ALA A 100 -0.91 6.07 1.14
N GLU A 101 -1.02 4.95 1.85
CA GLU A 101 0.07 4.01 2.06
C GLU A 101 0.54 3.36 0.75
N ALA A 102 -0.35 3.10 -0.19
CA ALA A 102 -0.02 2.57 -1.52
C ALA A 102 0.83 3.57 -2.32
N TYR A 103 0.44 4.86 -2.34
CA TYR A 103 1.24 5.91 -2.99
C TYR A 103 2.61 6.08 -2.34
N ALA A 104 2.68 6.11 -1.01
CA ALA A 104 3.96 6.19 -0.30
C ALA A 104 4.86 4.99 -0.62
N THR A 105 4.29 3.78 -0.63
CA THR A 105 5.03 2.55 -0.97
C THR A 105 5.48 2.53 -2.43
N LYS A 106 4.65 3.04 -3.36
CA LYS A 106 5.04 3.21 -4.77
C LYS A 106 6.25 4.13 -4.90
N GLY A 107 6.25 5.27 -4.22
CA GLY A 107 7.40 6.19 -4.16
C GLY A 107 8.66 5.50 -3.63
N LEU A 108 8.55 4.79 -2.51
CA LEU A 108 9.67 4.04 -1.91
C LEU A 108 10.22 2.95 -2.87
N CYS A 109 9.36 2.23 -3.59
CA CYS A 109 9.79 1.27 -4.60
C CYS A 109 10.55 1.95 -5.75
N LEU A 110 10.12 3.14 -6.17
CA LEU A 110 10.81 3.93 -7.20
C LEU A 110 12.18 4.41 -6.72
N GLU A 111 12.34 4.79 -5.45
CA GLU A 111 13.66 5.16 -4.93
C GLU A 111 14.63 3.98 -4.86
N LYS A 112 14.12 2.76 -4.64
CA LYS A 112 14.96 1.56 -4.42
C LYS A 112 15.49 0.91 -5.69
N LEU A 113 14.83 1.09 -6.83
CA LEU A 113 15.29 0.48 -8.08
C LEU A 113 16.29 1.39 -8.80
N PRO A 114 17.39 0.84 -9.33
CA PRO A 114 18.39 1.62 -10.04
C PRO A 114 17.84 2.21 -11.33
N ILE A 115 18.26 3.43 -11.65
CA ILE A 115 17.99 4.08 -12.93
C ILE A 115 18.96 3.50 -13.94
N SER A 116 18.47 2.99 -15.08
CA SER A 116 19.36 2.57 -16.17
C SER A 116 20.14 3.79 -16.68
N SER A 117 21.45 3.69 -16.66
CA SER A 117 22.41 4.80 -16.57
C SER A 117 22.58 5.66 -17.84
N SER A 118 21.75 5.49 -18.87
CA SER A 118 22.06 6.01 -20.22
C SER A 118 21.29 7.25 -20.66
N THR A 119 20.37 7.79 -19.86
CA THR A 119 19.55 8.95 -20.29
C THR A 119 19.21 9.88 -19.12
N SER A 120 19.78 11.08 -19.11
CA SER A 120 19.53 12.12 -18.09
C SER A 120 18.05 12.49 -17.94
N ASN A 121 17.27 12.45 -19.02
CA ASN A 121 15.85 12.79 -19.00
C ASN A 121 15.00 11.76 -18.22
N LEU A 122 15.36 10.47 -18.24
CA LEU A 122 14.67 9.44 -17.45
C LEU A 122 14.93 9.60 -15.95
N HIS A 123 16.03 10.22 -15.55
CA HIS A 123 16.31 10.50 -14.14
C HIS A 123 15.35 11.56 -13.60
N VAL A 124 15.20 12.67 -14.32
CA VAL A 124 14.33 13.79 -13.93
C VAL A 124 12.87 13.34 -13.89
N ASP A 125 12.43 12.58 -14.89
CA ASP A 125 11.07 12.05 -14.97
C ASP A 125 10.75 11.13 -13.78
N ARG A 126 11.68 10.23 -13.42
CA ARG A 126 11.52 9.36 -12.25
C ARG A 126 11.50 10.12 -10.92
N GLU A 127 12.35 11.12 -10.78
CA GLU A 127 12.39 11.96 -9.57
C GLU A 127 11.06 12.70 -9.40
N GLN A 128 10.51 13.22 -10.50
CA GLN A 128 9.19 13.83 -10.51
C GLN A 128 8.09 12.82 -10.15
N ASP A 129 8.13 11.60 -10.69
CA ASP A 129 7.18 10.54 -10.32
C ASP A 129 7.24 10.18 -8.83
N VAL A 130 8.44 10.14 -8.24
CA VAL A 130 8.62 9.90 -6.80
C VAL A 130 8.00 11.02 -5.98
N ILE A 131 8.29 12.28 -6.34
CA ILE A 131 7.71 13.46 -5.69
C ILE A 131 6.18 13.39 -5.75
N THR A 132 5.61 13.17 -6.94
CA THR A 132 4.15 13.09 -7.11
C THR A 132 3.53 11.93 -6.32
N CYS A 133 4.23 10.80 -6.17
CA CYS A 133 3.77 9.73 -5.28
C CYS A 133 3.67 10.21 -3.82
N TYR A 134 4.68 10.92 -3.33
CA TYR A 134 4.66 11.41 -1.95
C TYR A 134 3.70 12.57 -1.71
N GLU A 135 3.51 13.46 -2.69
CA GLU A 135 2.49 14.52 -2.64
C GLU A 135 1.09 13.91 -2.50
N LYS A 136 0.71 12.99 -3.39
CA LYS A 136 -0.58 12.30 -3.31
C LYS A 136 -0.74 11.49 -2.03
N ALA A 137 0.32 10.81 -1.58
CA ALA A 137 0.29 10.10 -0.31
C ALA A 137 0.00 11.05 0.87
N GLY A 138 0.66 12.21 0.90
CA GLY A 138 0.47 13.24 1.92
C GLY A 138 -0.95 13.81 1.92
N ASP A 139 -1.44 14.24 0.76
CA ASP A 139 -2.78 14.82 0.62
C ASP A 139 -3.87 13.85 1.07
N ILE A 140 -3.80 12.59 0.63
CA ILE A 140 -4.78 11.56 0.99
C ILE A 140 -4.63 11.16 2.46
N ALA A 141 -3.42 11.13 3.01
CA ALA A 141 -3.21 10.88 4.44
C ALA A 141 -3.82 11.99 5.31
N LEU A 142 -3.69 13.25 4.91
CA LEU A 142 -4.35 14.37 5.59
C LEU A 142 -5.86 14.23 5.55
N LEU A 143 -6.43 13.91 4.39
CA LEU A 143 -7.86 13.66 4.25
C LEU A 143 -8.31 12.50 5.16
N TYR A 144 -7.57 11.40 5.20
CA TYR A 144 -7.82 10.27 6.10
C TYR A 144 -7.86 10.69 7.58
N LEU A 145 -6.87 11.46 8.04
CA LEU A 145 -6.77 11.88 9.44
C LEU A 145 -7.96 12.78 9.84
N GLN A 146 -8.33 13.73 8.97
CA GLN A 146 -9.48 14.61 9.17
C GLN A 146 -10.80 13.82 9.23
N GLU A 147 -10.95 12.81 8.37
CA GLU A 147 -12.13 11.93 8.34
C GLU A 147 -12.26 11.09 9.62
N ILE A 148 -11.15 10.52 10.10
CA ILE A 148 -11.13 9.77 11.36
C ILE A 148 -11.44 10.67 12.56
N GLU A 149 -10.85 11.87 12.64
CA GLU A 149 -11.14 12.84 13.71
C GLU A 149 -12.65 13.16 13.76
N ARG A 150 -13.25 13.44 12.60
CA ARG A 150 -14.69 13.70 12.48
C ARG A 150 -15.56 12.51 12.91
N GLU A 151 -15.15 11.27 12.61
CA GLU A 151 -15.89 10.08 13.07
C GLU A 151 -15.78 9.86 14.58
N LEU A 152 -14.61 10.13 15.17
CA LEU A 152 -14.38 10.03 16.61
C LEU A 152 -15.17 11.08 17.38
N ASP A 153 -15.25 12.31 16.86
CA ASP A 153 -16.05 13.38 17.46
C ASP A 153 -17.55 13.05 17.47
N LYS A 154 -18.07 12.51 16.36
CA LYS A 154 -19.48 12.07 16.30
C LYS A 154 -19.80 11.02 17.36
N ARG A 155 -18.93 10.01 17.49
CA ARG A 155 -19.09 8.95 18.51
C ARG A 155 -19.02 9.48 19.93
N SER A 156 -18.25 10.54 20.17
CA SER A 156 -18.12 11.16 21.49
C SER A 156 -19.36 11.93 21.92
N TRP A 157 -20.25 12.30 20.98
CA TRP A 157 -21.55 12.94 21.26
C TRP A 157 -22.70 11.93 21.39
N GLU A 158 -22.48 10.67 21.01
CA GLU A 158 -23.48 9.59 21.08
C GLU A 158 -23.40 8.77 22.39
N ILE A 159 -22.42 9.05 23.24
CA ILE A 159 -22.21 8.45 24.58
C ILE A 159 -22.58 9.47 25.65
#